data_AF-A0A660ME15-F1
#
_entry.id   AF-A0A660ME15-F1
#
_cell.length_a   1.000
_cell.length_b   1.000
_cell.length_c   1.000
_cell.angle_alpha   90.00
_cell.angle_beta   90.00
_cell.angle_gamma   90.00
#
_symmetry.space_group_name_H-M   'P 1'
#
loop_
_entity.id
_entity.type
_entity.pdbx_description
1 polymer ?
#
loop_
_entity_poly.entity_id
_entity_poly.type
_entity_poly.pdbx_seq_one_letter_code
_entity_poly.pdbx_strand_id
1 'polypeptide(L)'
;HLDTINAAGEIHKLIDLLPATKVISLGVVDGRNIWKTDLNRLLDTLEPIRARLGDRLWLAPSSSLLHVPVDLDQEDSLDPEIKNWLAYALQKLEELRVLKKALDSGRDSVKAELDANAAALKARRESTRVHNPAVKARTAAVTKEMGDRKSPYAARAPKQHAAIKQPLFPTTTIGSFPQTAEIRKSRSDYKKGAISEAQYIADMQADIRECVKIQEELDIDVLVHGEAERNDMVEYFGEQLDGYVFTRFAWVQSYGSRCVKPPVIFGDISRPRPMTVKWSEYAQSLTQRPMKAMLTGPV
;
A
#
# COMPACT_ATOMS: atom_id res chain seq x y z
N HIS A 1 12.67 8.20 24.55
CA HIS A 1 12.76 7.86 23.13
C HIS A 1 11.89 8.85 22.37
N LEU A 2 12.34 9.35 21.22
CA LEU A 2 11.60 10.27 20.37
C LEU A 2 11.57 9.73 18.94
N ASP A 3 10.38 9.61 18.37
CA ASP A 3 10.20 9.30 16.95
C ASP A 3 10.57 10.53 16.12
N THR A 4 11.75 10.53 15.52
CA THR A 4 12.25 11.67 14.73
C THR A 4 11.78 11.65 13.28
N ILE A 5 11.09 10.59 12.84
CA ILE A 5 10.45 10.55 11.53
C ILE A 5 9.24 11.49 11.51
N ASN A 6 8.46 11.50 12.60
CA ASN A 6 7.27 12.35 12.71
C ASN A 6 7.49 13.64 13.52
N ALA A 7 8.49 13.67 14.42
CA ALA A 7 8.73 14.78 15.34
C ALA A 7 10.18 15.30 15.30
N ALA A 8 10.80 15.37 14.11
CA ALA A 8 12.16 15.89 13.93
C ALA A 8 12.39 17.27 14.57
N GLY A 9 11.38 18.15 14.50
CA GLY A 9 11.44 19.50 15.08
C GLY A 9 11.51 19.54 16.61
N GLU A 10 11.24 18.43 17.30
CA GLU A 10 11.24 18.34 18.76
C GLU A 10 12.59 17.92 19.36
N ILE A 11 13.56 17.52 18.53
CA ILE A 11 14.85 16.97 18.97
C ILE A 11 15.57 17.94 19.93
N HIS A 12 15.77 19.19 19.52
CA HIS A 12 16.50 20.17 20.34
C HIS A 12 15.73 20.51 21.62
N LYS A 13 14.41 20.69 21.52
CA LYS A 13 13.55 20.92 22.68
C LYS A 13 13.68 19.80 23.71
N LEU A 14 13.71 18.54 23.27
CA LEU A 14 13.89 17.39 24.16
C LEU A 14 15.27 17.38 24.82
N ILE A 15 16.32 17.68 24.04
CA ILE A 15 17.70 17.74 24.55
C ILE A 15 17.84 18.83 25.61
N ASP A 16 17.24 20.00 25.38
CA ASP A 16 17.36 21.15 26.27
C ASP A 16 16.49 21.02 27.54
N LEU A 17 15.39 20.26 27.46
CA LEU A 17 14.47 20.03 28.59
C LEU A 17 14.99 18.97 29.58
N LEU A 18 15.76 17.99 29.11
CA LEU A 18 16.14 16.84 29.93
C LEU A 18 17.46 17.06 30.70
N PRO A 19 17.57 16.53 31.94
CA PRO A 19 18.82 16.56 32.68
C PRO A 19 19.98 15.92 31.91
N ALA A 20 21.20 16.42 32.12
CA ALA A 20 22.42 15.91 31.49
C ALA A 20 22.74 14.44 31.83
N THR A 21 22.07 13.85 32.81
CA THR A 21 22.20 12.41 33.17
C THR A 21 21.31 11.50 32.33
N LYS A 22 20.34 12.04 31.58
CA LYS A 22 19.41 11.23 30.79
C LYS A 22 20.03 10.82 29.45
N VAL A 23 19.78 9.56 29.10
CA VAL A 23 20.00 9.02 27.75
C VAL A 23 18.83 9.42 26.86
N ILE A 24 19.14 9.88 25.65
CA ILE A 24 18.18 10.26 24.63
C ILE A 24 18.30 9.25 23.49
N SER A 25 17.26 8.43 23.34
CA SER A 25 17.10 7.56 22.19
C SER A 25 16.33 8.30 21.09
N LEU A 26 16.96 8.48 19.94
CA LEU A 26 16.35 9.03 18.74
C LEU A 26 15.96 7.90 17.80
N GLY A 27 14.68 7.83 17.47
CA GLY A 27 14.09 6.93 16.51
C GLY A 27 14.26 7.49 15.09
N VAL A 28 15.34 7.08 14.42
CA VAL A 28 15.87 7.74 13.20
C VAL A 28 15.69 6.93 11.92
N VAL A 29 15.38 5.64 12.06
CA VAL A 29 15.07 4.73 10.93
C VAL A 29 13.60 4.38 11.00
N ASP A 30 12.85 4.57 9.92
CA ASP A 30 11.38 4.38 9.92
C ASP A 30 11.00 2.92 10.24
N GLY A 31 10.29 2.71 11.34
CA GLY A 31 9.79 1.40 11.75
C GLY A 31 8.42 1.04 11.17
N ARG A 32 7.82 1.89 10.34
CA ARG A 32 6.47 1.71 9.75
C ARG A 32 6.45 1.76 8.23
N ASN A 33 7.59 2.03 7.59
CA ASN A 33 7.70 2.08 6.14
C ASN A 33 9.00 1.45 5.65
N ILE A 34 8.99 0.96 4.41
CA ILE A 34 10.02 0.10 3.84
C ILE A 34 11.05 0.85 2.99
N TRP A 35 10.99 2.19 2.96
CA TRP A 35 11.97 2.98 2.22
C TRP A 35 13.33 2.95 2.90
N LYS A 36 14.38 2.88 2.07
CA LYS A 36 15.77 3.06 2.51
C LYS A 36 15.95 4.47 3.10
N THR A 37 16.64 4.55 4.23
CA THR A 37 16.89 5.81 4.94
C THR A 37 17.98 6.65 4.22
N ASP A 38 17.85 7.97 4.21
CA ASP A 38 18.90 8.89 3.74
C ASP A 38 19.98 9.05 4.81
N LEU A 39 20.99 8.17 4.78
CA LEU A 39 22.00 8.07 5.83
C LEU A 39 22.90 9.31 5.88
N ASN A 40 23.24 9.89 4.73
CA ASN A 40 24.08 11.08 4.66
C ASN A 40 23.37 12.28 5.29
N ARG A 41 22.12 12.54 4.88
CA ARG A 41 21.31 13.62 5.46
C ARG A 41 21.09 13.42 6.96
N LEU A 42 20.89 12.17 7.38
CA LEU A 42 20.69 11.86 8.79
C LEU A 42 21.97 12.09 9.60
N LEU A 43 23.16 11.76 9.07
CA LEU A 43 24.44 12.06 9.71
C LEU A 43 24.67 13.57 9.85
N ASP A 44 24.29 14.38 8.87
CA ASP A 44 24.36 15.85 8.98
C ASP A 44 23.56 16.37 10.19
N THR A 45 22.48 15.67 10.57
CA THR A 45 21.67 16.00 11.75
C THR A 45 22.25 15.41 13.03
N LEU A 46 22.77 14.18 12.98
CA LEU A 46 23.20 13.43 14.16
C LEU A 46 24.58 13.81 14.67
N GLU A 47 25.50 14.24 13.81
CA GLU A 47 26.88 14.59 14.21
C GLU A 47 26.93 15.75 15.23
N PRO A 48 26.21 16.89 15.05
CA PRO A 48 26.14 17.94 16.06
C PRO A 48 25.49 17.47 17.38
N ILE A 49 24.51 16.56 17.29
CA ILE A 49 23.84 16.01 18.48
C ILE A 49 24.78 15.07 19.23
N ARG A 50 25.54 14.23 18.51
CA ARG A 50 26.56 13.34 19.07
C ARG A 50 27.66 14.16 19.77
N ALA A 51 28.07 15.29 19.21
CA ALA A 51 29.02 16.19 19.84
C ALA A 51 28.50 16.77 21.19
N ARG A 52 27.20 17.05 21.31
CA ARG A 52 26.58 17.52 22.57
C ARG A 52 26.33 16.41 23.59
N LEU A 53 25.91 15.23 23.13
CA LEU A 53 25.40 14.17 24.01
C LEU A 53 26.42 13.07 24.32
N GLY A 54 27.43 12.87 23.48
CA GLY A 54 28.34 11.75 23.58
C GLY A 54 27.57 10.43 23.64
N ASP A 55 27.92 9.57 24.61
CA ASP A 55 27.32 8.24 24.81
C ASP A 55 25.86 8.26 25.28
N ARG A 56 25.32 9.44 25.60
CA ARG A 56 23.90 9.60 25.92
C ARG A 56 23.02 9.62 24.67
N LEU A 57 23.59 9.69 23.47
CA LEU A 57 22.84 9.53 22.23
C LEU A 57 22.70 8.05 21.87
N TRP A 58 21.47 7.55 21.89
CA TRP A 58 21.13 6.23 21.36
C TRP A 58 20.40 6.37 20.04
N LEU A 59 20.76 5.55 19.06
CA LEU A 59 20.02 5.42 17.81
C LEU A 59 19.10 4.21 17.89
N ALA A 60 17.88 4.37 17.41
CA ALA A 60 16.87 3.32 17.37
C ALA A 60 16.03 3.46 16.09
N PRO A 61 15.24 2.44 15.72
CA PRO A 61 14.12 2.63 14.82
C PRO A 61 13.09 3.58 15.45
N SER A 62 12.26 4.24 14.64
CA SER A 62 11.23 5.20 15.07
C SER A 62 10.11 4.58 15.91
N SER A 63 9.88 3.29 15.71
CA SER A 63 8.94 2.45 16.43
C SER A 63 9.46 1.01 16.44
N SER A 64 8.67 0.07 16.97
CA SER A 64 8.95 -1.36 16.72
C SER A 64 9.06 -1.64 15.21
N LEU A 65 9.99 -2.51 14.81
CA LEU A 65 10.10 -3.02 13.44
C LEU A 65 9.02 -4.07 13.11
N LEU A 66 8.09 -4.32 14.04
CA LEU A 66 6.91 -5.16 13.82
C LEU A 66 6.09 -4.74 12.58
N HIS A 67 6.11 -3.46 12.24
CA HIS A 67 5.28 -2.88 11.17
C HIS A 67 5.98 -2.86 9.81
N VAL A 68 7.15 -3.48 9.68
CA VAL A 68 7.83 -3.68 8.41
C VAL A 68 8.12 -5.18 8.21
N PRO A 69 8.29 -5.64 6.97
CA PRO A 69 8.61 -7.04 6.74
C PRO A 69 10.02 -7.38 7.24
N VAL A 70 10.32 -8.67 7.33
CA VAL A 70 11.53 -9.16 7.99
C VAL A 70 12.79 -8.90 7.17
N ASP A 71 12.85 -9.45 5.96
CA ASP A 71 14.09 -9.52 5.17
C ASP A 71 13.83 -9.30 3.68
N LEU A 72 14.42 -8.24 3.14
CA LEU A 72 14.31 -7.87 1.72
C LEU A 72 15.02 -8.86 0.81
N ASP A 73 16.04 -9.57 1.31
CA ASP A 73 16.84 -10.48 0.50
C ASP A 73 16.05 -11.73 0.08
N GLN A 74 14.96 -12.04 0.78
CA GLN A 74 14.00 -13.09 0.41
C GLN A 74 13.20 -12.78 -0.87
N GLU A 75 13.08 -11.50 -1.26
CA GLU A 75 12.34 -11.13 -2.47
C GLU A 75 13.09 -11.58 -3.74
N ASP A 76 12.53 -12.56 -4.45
CA ASP A 76 13.14 -13.21 -5.63
C ASP A 76 12.53 -12.77 -6.96
N SER A 77 11.39 -12.07 -6.94
CA SER A 77 10.68 -11.59 -8.14
C SER A 77 10.57 -10.08 -8.23
N LEU A 78 11.16 -9.34 -7.27
CA LEU A 78 11.09 -7.89 -7.24
C LEU A 78 12.08 -7.29 -8.25
N ASP A 79 11.62 -6.30 -9.00
CA ASP A 79 12.46 -5.54 -9.92
C ASP A 79 13.73 -5.02 -9.20
N PRO A 80 14.95 -5.31 -9.71
CA PRO A 80 16.19 -4.96 -9.00
C PRO A 80 16.37 -3.46 -8.75
N GLU A 81 15.88 -2.60 -9.64
CA GLU A 81 15.95 -1.15 -9.48
C GLU A 81 15.11 -0.72 -8.28
N ILE A 82 13.86 -1.21 -8.21
CA ILE A 82 12.93 -0.90 -7.12
C ILE A 82 13.40 -1.54 -5.81
N LYS A 83 13.87 -2.80 -5.84
CA LYS A 83 14.42 -3.51 -4.67
C LYS A 83 15.54 -2.69 -4.02
N ASN A 84 16.39 -2.06 -4.82
CA ASN A 84 17.48 -1.22 -4.32
C ASN A 84 17.01 0.04 -3.56
N TRP A 85 15.75 0.45 -3.69
CA TRP A 85 15.20 1.61 -2.95
C TRP A 85 14.63 1.26 -1.58
N LEU A 86 14.54 -0.04 -1.27
CA LEU A 86 13.86 -0.54 -0.09
C LEU A 86 14.85 -0.95 1.02
N ALA A 87 14.32 -1.06 2.23
CA ALA A 87 14.94 -1.64 3.42
C ALA A 87 13.84 -2.26 4.30
N TYR A 88 13.94 -3.56 4.58
CA TYR A 88 13.07 -4.26 5.54
C TYR A 88 13.73 -4.26 6.93
N ALA A 89 13.22 -5.03 7.90
CA ALA A 89 13.71 -5.00 9.27
C ALA A 89 15.21 -5.27 9.37
N LEU A 90 15.73 -6.32 8.72
CA LEU A 90 17.16 -6.64 8.76
C LEU A 90 18.01 -5.53 8.14
N GLN A 91 17.62 -5.01 6.97
CA GLN A 91 18.35 -3.93 6.31
C GLN A 91 18.30 -2.62 7.12
N LYS A 92 17.21 -2.36 7.87
CA LYS A 92 17.11 -1.22 8.80
C LYS A 92 18.02 -1.34 10.02
N LEU A 93 18.30 -2.56 10.49
CA LEU A 93 19.31 -2.79 11.52
C LEU A 93 20.72 -2.51 10.99
N GLU A 94 21.00 -2.88 9.74
CA GLU A 94 22.25 -2.50 9.07
C GLU A 94 22.39 -0.98 8.89
N GLU A 95 21.32 -0.27 8.55
CA GLU A 95 21.32 1.21 8.52
C GLU A 95 21.75 1.80 9.88
N LEU A 96 21.21 1.30 11.00
CA LEU A 96 21.63 1.72 12.34
C LEU A 96 23.10 1.39 12.64
N ARG A 97 23.58 0.22 12.22
CA ARG A 97 24.99 -0.18 12.38
C ARG A 97 25.92 0.78 11.62
N VAL A 98 25.57 1.14 10.38
CA VAL A 98 26.33 2.09 9.56
C VAL A 98 26.36 3.47 10.21
N LEU A 99 25.21 3.98 10.66
CA LEU A 99 25.12 5.28 11.35
C LEU A 99 25.97 5.30 12.62
N LYS A 100 25.90 4.26 13.45
CA LYS A 100 26.72 4.14 14.65
C LYS A 100 28.22 4.19 14.31
N LYS A 101 28.65 3.39 13.33
CA LYS A 101 30.06 3.34 12.93
C LYS A 101 30.55 4.69 12.38
N ALA A 102 29.73 5.38 11.59
CA ALA A 102 30.03 6.73 11.12
C ALA A 102 30.18 7.74 12.27
N LEU A 103 29.30 7.70 13.28
CA LEU A 103 29.36 8.61 14.43
C LEU A 103 30.54 8.33 15.38
N ASP A 104 31.00 7.08 15.45
CA ASP A 104 32.11 6.67 16.33
C ASP A 104 33.49 6.79 15.66
N SER A 105 33.56 6.54 14.35
CA SER A 105 34.84 6.40 13.62
C SER A 105 34.95 7.28 12.37
N GLY A 106 34.00 8.19 12.17
CA GLY A 106 33.95 9.09 11.01
C GLY A 106 33.33 8.43 9.77
N ARG A 107 32.81 9.27 8.87
CA ARG A 107 32.13 8.83 7.63
C ARG A 107 33.02 7.97 6.73
N ASP A 108 34.32 8.23 6.69
CA ASP A 108 35.28 7.47 5.88
C ASP A 108 35.30 5.97 6.22
N SER A 109 35.00 5.62 7.48
CA SER A 109 34.97 4.23 7.94
C SER A 109 33.81 3.40 7.35
N VAL A 110 32.81 4.06 6.76
CA VAL A 110 31.62 3.46 6.10
C VAL A 110 31.36 4.10 4.74
N LYS A 111 32.41 4.62 4.09
CA LYS A 111 32.28 5.38 2.84
C LYS A 111 31.55 4.60 1.75
N ALA A 112 31.86 3.31 1.58
CA ALA A 112 31.25 2.48 0.57
C ALA A 112 29.72 2.33 0.80
N GLU A 113 29.30 2.11 2.04
CA GLU A 113 27.89 2.01 2.40
C GLU A 113 27.15 3.34 2.19
N LEU A 114 27.77 4.48 2.54
CA LEU A 114 27.20 5.81 2.34
C LEU A 114 27.10 6.19 0.86
N ASP A 115 28.12 5.88 0.05
CA ASP A 115 28.12 6.14 -1.39
C ASP A 115 27.04 5.30 -2.09
N ALA A 116 26.91 4.02 -1.73
CA ALA A 116 25.88 3.14 -2.28
C ALA A 116 24.46 3.60 -1.88
N ASN A 117 24.27 4.03 -0.63
CA ASN A 117 23.01 4.61 -0.16
C ASN A 117 22.65 5.88 -0.94
N ALA A 118 23.60 6.80 -1.11
CA ALA A 118 23.40 8.04 -1.87
C ALA A 118 23.05 7.75 -3.34
N ALA A 119 23.73 6.79 -3.97
CA ALA A 119 23.44 6.38 -5.35
C ALA A 119 22.03 5.82 -5.50
N ALA A 120 21.58 4.95 -4.58
CA ALA A 120 20.23 4.39 -4.60
C ALA A 120 19.14 5.47 -4.46
N LEU A 121 19.35 6.44 -3.57
CA LEU A 121 18.42 7.55 -3.36
C LEU A 121 18.37 8.51 -4.56
N LYS A 122 19.52 8.80 -5.15
CA LYS A 122 19.60 9.60 -6.38
C LYS A 122 18.87 8.91 -7.53
N ALA A 123 19.13 7.61 -7.74
CA ALA A 123 18.48 6.83 -8.78
C ALA A 123 16.95 6.88 -8.66
N ARG A 124 16.40 6.71 -7.45
CA ARG A 124 14.95 6.85 -7.21
C ARG A 124 14.44 8.26 -7.51
N ARG A 125 15.14 9.30 -7.02
CA ARG A 125 14.74 10.71 -7.21
C ARG A 125 14.68 11.08 -8.70
N GLU A 126 15.53 10.50 -9.52
CA GLU A 126 15.65 10.79 -10.96
C GLU A 126 14.90 9.80 -11.86
N SER A 127 14.35 8.71 -11.31
CA SER A 127 13.72 7.65 -12.10
C SER A 127 12.45 8.12 -12.81
N THR A 128 12.37 7.89 -14.12
CA THR A 128 11.18 8.13 -14.94
C THR A 128 10.02 7.19 -14.60
N ARG A 129 10.28 6.12 -13.84
CA ARG A 129 9.24 5.22 -13.31
C ARG A 129 8.52 5.82 -12.11
N VAL A 130 9.20 6.70 -11.38
CA VAL A 130 8.62 7.43 -10.24
C VAL A 130 7.81 8.62 -10.73
N HIS A 131 8.30 9.33 -11.75
CA HIS A 131 7.71 10.58 -12.25
C HIS A 131 7.00 10.38 -13.58
N ASN A 132 5.67 10.53 -13.59
CA ASN A 132 4.86 10.50 -14.79
C ASN A 132 4.35 11.93 -15.11
N PRO A 133 4.87 12.58 -16.18
CA PRO A 133 4.46 13.94 -16.54
C PRO A 133 2.95 14.10 -16.77
N ALA A 134 2.28 13.08 -17.31
CA ALA A 134 0.85 13.12 -17.56
C ALA A 134 0.04 13.06 -16.26
N VAL A 135 0.47 12.25 -15.29
CA VAL A 135 -0.14 12.21 -13.95
C VAL A 135 0.06 13.56 -13.25
N LYS A 136 1.28 14.11 -13.27
CA LYS A 136 1.57 15.41 -12.68
C LYS A 136 0.73 16.54 -13.28
N ALA A 137 0.63 16.60 -14.61
CA ALA A 137 -0.21 17.58 -15.30
C ALA A 137 -1.68 17.44 -14.92
N ARG A 138 -2.20 16.20 -14.85
CA ARG A 138 -3.59 15.93 -14.47
C ARG A 138 -3.88 16.29 -13.02
N THR A 139 -2.98 15.98 -12.09
CA THR A 139 -3.12 16.33 -10.67
C THR A 139 -3.08 17.84 -10.46
N ALA A 140 -2.22 18.56 -11.20
CA ALA A 140 -2.18 20.02 -11.16
C ALA A 140 -3.46 20.69 -11.69
N ALA A 141 -4.22 20.00 -12.55
CA ALA A 141 -5.47 20.48 -13.11
C ALA A 141 -6.71 20.14 -12.25
N VAL A 142 -6.56 19.50 -11.08
CA VAL A 142 -7.67 19.17 -10.19
C VAL A 142 -8.29 20.46 -9.63
N THR A 143 -9.60 20.62 -9.80
CA THR A 143 -10.36 21.72 -9.19
C THR A 143 -11.26 21.20 -8.06
N LYS A 144 -11.71 22.09 -7.18
CA LYS A 144 -12.61 21.74 -6.07
C LYS A 144 -13.89 21.09 -6.57
N GLU A 145 -14.43 21.59 -7.68
CA GLU A 145 -15.70 21.15 -8.28
C GLU A 145 -15.62 19.71 -8.78
N MET A 146 -14.42 19.18 -9.06
CA MET A 146 -14.25 17.75 -9.41
C MET A 146 -14.56 16.82 -8.24
N GLY A 147 -14.46 17.31 -7.00
CA GLY A 147 -14.87 16.58 -5.80
C GLY A 147 -16.39 16.62 -5.55
N ASP A 148 -17.11 17.50 -6.23
CA ASP A 148 -18.55 17.71 -6.02
C ASP A 148 -19.41 16.90 -7.00
N ARG A 149 -20.55 16.44 -6.51
CA ARG A 149 -21.61 15.90 -7.38
C ARG A 149 -22.28 17.06 -8.11
N LYS A 150 -22.69 16.84 -9.36
CA LYS A 150 -23.43 17.82 -10.20
C LYS A 150 -24.71 18.41 -9.56
N SER A 151 -25.30 17.76 -8.56
CA SER A 151 -26.52 18.22 -7.89
C SER A 151 -26.56 17.69 -6.45
N PRO A 152 -27.20 18.40 -5.50
CA PRO A 152 -27.31 17.96 -4.11
C PRO A 152 -28.20 16.71 -3.95
N TYR A 153 -28.08 16.03 -2.81
CA TYR A 153 -28.81 14.79 -2.55
C TYR A 153 -30.33 14.92 -2.76
N ALA A 154 -30.94 15.99 -2.24
CA ALA A 154 -32.37 16.24 -2.36
C ALA A 154 -32.88 16.28 -3.83
N ALA A 155 -32.03 16.70 -4.77
CA ALA A 155 -32.37 16.69 -6.20
C ALA A 155 -32.11 15.34 -6.89
N ARG A 156 -31.17 14.53 -6.36
CA ARG A 156 -30.79 13.24 -6.93
C ARG A 156 -31.68 12.10 -6.43
N ALA A 157 -32.02 12.09 -5.15
CA ALA A 157 -32.71 10.98 -4.50
C ALA A 157 -34.06 10.64 -5.17
N PRO A 158 -34.94 11.62 -5.51
CA PRO A 158 -36.19 11.31 -6.20
C PRO A 158 -35.97 10.70 -7.60
N LYS A 159 -34.98 11.19 -8.35
CA LYS A 159 -34.62 10.65 -9.68
C LYS A 159 -34.10 9.22 -9.59
N GLN A 160 -33.25 8.95 -8.59
CA GLN A 160 -32.71 7.62 -8.34
C GLN A 160 -33.82 6.64 -7.93
N HIS A 161 -34.72 7.06 -7.04
CA HIS A 161 -35.84 6.23 -6.61
C HIS A 161 -36.79 5.91 -7.77
N ALA A 162 -37.10 6.90 -8.62
CA ALA A 162 -37.92 6.69 -9.82
C ALA A 162 -37.27 5.76 -10.86
N ALA A 163 -35.94 5.83 -11.01
CA ALA A 163 -35.20 5.00 -11.95
C ALA A 163 -35.06 3.55 -11.49
N ILE A 164 -34.79 3.34 -10.19
CA ILE A 164 -34.47 2.02 -9.63
C ILE A 164 -35.73 1.32 -9.09
N LYS A 165 -36.78 2.07 -8.74
CA LYS A 165 -38.08 1.57 -8.23
C LYS A 165 -37.94 0.64 -7.02
N GLN A 166 -37.09 1.04 -6.07
CA GLN A 166 -36.86 0.27 -4.84
C GLN A 166 -38.08 0.31 -3.91
N PRO A 167 -38.33 -0.75 -3.12
CA PRO A 167 -39.32 -0.71 -2.04
C PRO A 167 -38.87 0.25 -0.93
N LEU A 168 -39.73 0.44 0.08
CA LEU A 168 -39.43 1.33 1.22
C LEU A 168 -38.22 0.86 2.04
N PHE A 169 -38.04 -0.45 2.16
CA PHE A 169 -36.95 -1.08 2.91
C PHE A 169 -36.13 -1.97 1.97
N PRO A 170 -35.36 -1.38 1.03
CA PRO A 170 -34.61 -2.17 0.06
C PRO A 170 -33.51 -2.98 0.75
N THR A 171 -33.44 -4.24 0.38
CA THR A 171 -32.47 -5.22 0.85
C THR A 171 -31.27 -5.28 -0.08
N THR A 172 -30.08 -5.44 0.50
CA THR A 172 -28.84 -5.59 -0.25
C THR A 172 -27.75 -6.19 0.65
N THR A 173 -26.69 -6.69 0.04
CA THR A 173 -25.47 -7.10 0.74
C THR A 173 -24.32 -6.14 0.42
N ILE A 174 -23.15 -6.36 1.02
CA ILE A 174 -22.04 -5.39 0.97
C ILE A 174 -21.12 -5.59 -0.24
N GLY A 175 -20.91 -6.82 -0.71
CA GLY A 175 -20.02 -7.11 -1.85
C GLY A 175 -19.63 -8.58 -1.96
N SER A 176 -18.63 -8.98 -1.18
CA SER A 176 -18.06 -10.33 -1.21
C SER A 176 -19.02 -11.44 -0.76
N PHE A 177 -19.00 -12.56 -1.46
CA PHE A 177 -19.60 -13.83 -1.04
C PHE A 177 -18.51 -14.84 -0.60
N PRO A 178 -18.87 -15.98 0.03
CA PRO A 178 -17.90 -16.95 0.52
C PRO A 178 -16.88 -17.37 -0.55
N GLN A 179 -15.60 -17.20 -0.23
CA GLN A 179 -14.47 -17.56 -1.10
C GLN A 179 -14.19 -19.06 -0.97
N THR A 180 -14.85 -19.86 -1.81
CA THR A 180 -14.81 -21.34 -1.82
C THR A 180 -13.40 -21.89 -2.12
N ALA A 181 -13.21 -23.18 -1.88
CA ALA A 181 -11.94 -23.85 -2.18
C ALA A 181 -11.66 -23.84 -3.69
N GLU A 182 -12.71 -23.96 -4.49
CA GLU A 182 -12.72 -23.96 -5.94
C GLU A 182 -12.28 -22.58 -6.50
N ILE A 183 -12.84 -21.48 -5.98
CA ILE A 183 -12.42 -20.11 -6.34
C ILE A 183 -10.94 -19.92 -6.05
N ARG A 184 -10.49 -20.31 -4.83
CA ARG A 184 -9.09 -20.18 -4.42
C ARG A 184 -8.16 -21.01 -5.31
N LYS A 185 -8.58 -22.23 -5.66
CA LYS A 185 -7.83 -23.13 -6.55
C LYS A 185 -7.72 -22.54 -7.95
N SER A 186 -8.83 -22.11 -8.57
CA SER A 186 -8.84 -21.55 -9.92
C SER A 186 -7.93 -20.30 -10.01
N ARG A 187 -8.00 -19.39 -9.03
CA ARG A 187 -7.08 -18.23 -8.96
C ARG A 187 -5.62 -18.63 -8.82
N SER A 188 -5.31 -19.59 -7.94
CA SER A 188 -3.95 -20.10 -7.77
C SER A 188 -3.42 -20.71 -9.07
N ASP A 189 -4.23 -21.54 -9.73
CA ASP A 189 -3.84 -22.24 -10.94
C ASP A 189 -3.65 -21.27 -12.10
N TYR A 190 -4.51 -20.26 -12.22
CA TYR A 190 -4.33 -19.19 -13.21
C TYR A 190 -3.04 -18.40 -12.95
N LYS A 191 -2.76 -18.00 -11.70
CA LYS A 191 -1.52 -17.28 -11.34
C LYS A 191 -0.25 -18.10 -11.60
N LYS A 192 -0.35 -19.43 -11.55
CA LYS A 192 0.75 -20.37 -11.88
C LYS A 192 0.81 -20.74 -13.37
N GLY A 193 -0.13 -20.25 -14.19
CA GLY A 193 -0.23 -20.60 -15.61
C GLY A 193 -0.71 -22.04 -15.89
N ALA A 194 -1.30 -22.72 -14.90
CA ALA A 194 -1.79 -24.08 -15.02
C ALA A 194 -3.15 -24.18 -15.74
N ILE A 195 -3.91 -23.08 -15.79
CA ILE A 195 -5.14 -22.95 -16.59
C ILE A 195 -5.06 -21.70 -17.46
N SER A 196 -5.80 -21.71 -18.58
CA SER A 196 -5.88 -20.56 -19.49
C SER A 196 -6.71 -19.42 -18.87
N GLU A 197 -6.51 -18.19 -19.37
CA GLU A 197 -7.35 -17.05 -19.00
C GLU A 197 -8.82 -17.31 -19.33
N ALA A 198 -9.11 -17.98 -20.44
CA ALA A 198 -10.48 -18.33 -20.82
C ALA A 198 -11.14 -19.28 -19.80
N GLN A 199 -10.39 -20.28 -19.31
CA GLN A 199 -10.89 -21.17 -18.27
C GLN A 199 -11.10 -20.42 -16.95
N TYR A 200 -10.13 -19.59 -16.54
CA TYR A 200 -10.26 -18.77 -15.34
C TYR A 200 -11.49 -17.85 -15.38
N ILE A 201 -11.72 -17.19 -16.53
CA ILE A 201 -12.91 -16.35 -16.73
C ILE A 201 -14.18 -17.19 -16.62
N ALA A 202 -14.22 -18.36 -17.26
CA ALA A 202 -15.40 -19.24 -17.20
C ALA A 202 -15.72 -19.70 -15.77
N ASP A 203 -14.70 -20.02 -14.97
CA ASP A 203 -14.83 -20.41 -13.57
C ASP A 203 -15.41 -19.25 -12.74
N MET A 204 -14.80 -18.05 -12.81
CA MET A 204 -15.29 -16.88 -12.05
C MET A 204 -16.70 -16.46 -12.49
N GLN A 205 -17.01 -16.59 -13.78
CA GLN A 205 -18.37 -16.36 -14.28
C GLN A 205 -19.36 -17.40 -13.77
N ALA A 206 -18.96 -18.65 -13.53
CA ALA A 206 -19.82 -19.66 -12.92
C ALA A 206 -20.16 -19.29 -11.47
N ASP A 207 -19.19 -18.86 -10.68
CA ASP A 207 -19.43 -18.39 -9.31
C ASP A 207 -20.32 -17.13 -9.30
N ILE A 208 -20.10 -16.18 -10.22
CA ILE A 208 -20.96 -15.00 -10.35
C ILE A 208 -22.41 -15.41 -10.69
N ARG A 209 -22.62 -16.36 -11.60
CA ARG A 209 -23.96 -16.87 -11.94
C ARG A 209 -24.67 -17.44 -10.73
N GLU A 210 -23.98 -18.26 -9.95
CA GLU A 210 -24.57 -18.86 -8.76
C GLU A 210 -24.87 -17.80 -7.68
N CYS A 211 -23.96 -16.84 -7.48
CA CYS A 211 -24.16 -15.72 -6.56
C CYS A 211 -25.39 -14.88 -6.93
N VAL A 212 -25.58 -14.56 -8.22
CA VAL A 212 -26.75 -13.83 -8.72
C VAL A 212 -28.02 -14.64 -8.49
N LYS A 213 -28.02 -15.92 -8.88
CA LYS A 213 -29.18 -16.82 -8.72
C LYS A 213 -29.64 -16.90 -7.27
N ILE A 214 -28.73 -17.13 -6.32
CA ILE A 214 -29.06 -17.21 -4.89
C ILE A 214 -29.69 -15.90 -4.40
N GLN A 215 -29.16 -14.74 -4.81
CA GLN A 215 -29.73 -13.46 -4.41
C GLN A 215 -31.12 -13.20 -5.00
N GLU A 216 -31.38 -13.66 -6.23
CA GLU A 216 -32.72 -13.60 -6.83
C GLU A 216 -33.71 -14.51 -6.12
N GLU A 217 -33.31 -15.73 -5.76
CA GLU A 217 -34.12 -16.68 -4.98
C GLU A 217 -34.44 -16.15 -3.56
N LEU A 218 -33.52 -15.39 -2.97
CA LEU A 218 -33.69 -14.70 -1.69
C LEU A 218 -34.44 -13.37 -1.78
N ASP A 219 -34.87 -12.97 -2.99
CA ASP A 219 -35.58 -11.73 -3.26
C ASP A 219 -34.81 -10.45 -2.84
N ILE A 220 -33.48 -10.44 -3.00
CA ILE A 220 -32.65 -9.27 -2.66
C ILE A 220 -32.85 -8.13 -3.68
N ASP A 221 -33.13 -6.90 -3.23
CA ASP A 221 -33.49 -5.79 -4.14
C ASP A 221 -32.33 -5.26 -4.99
N VAL A 222 -31.13 -5.16 -4.40
CA VAL A 222 -29.92 -4.69 -5.08
C VAL A 222 -28.80 -5.70 -4.90
N LEU A 223 -28.34 -6.25 -6.01
CA LEU A 223 -27.41 -7.38 -6.04
C LEU A 223 -25.94 -6.93 -6.03
N VAL A 224 -25.09 -7.88 -5.65
CA VAL A 224 -23.64 -7.83 -5.81
C VAL A 224 -23.19 -9.05 -6.62
N HIS A 225 -21.99 -9.02 -7.21
CA HIS A 225 -21.47 -10.15 -7.99
C HIS A 225 -20.64 -11.14 -7.17
N GLY A 226 -20.43 -10.88 -5.87
CA GLY A 226 -19.75 -11.79 -4.96
C GLY A 226 -18.21 -11.70 -4.94
N GLU A 227 -17.59 -10.94 -5.84
CA GLU A 227 -16.14 -10.67 -5.88
C GLU A 227 -15.26 -11.93 -5.93
N ALA A 228 -15.71 -12.99 -6.63
CA ALA A 228 -14.97 -14.23 -6.78
C ALA A 228 -13.57 -14.01 -7.40
N GLU A 229 -13.45 -13.04 -8.31
CA GLU A 229 -12.21 -12.70 -9.00
C GLU A 229 -11.17 -12.00 -8.09
N ARG A 230 -11.56 -11.56 -6.89
CA ARG A 230 -10.73 -10.71 -6.02
C ARG A 230 -10.24 -11.46 -4.79
N ASN A 231 -8.93 -11.58 -4.68
CA ASN A 231 -8.29 -12.18 -3.50
C ASN A 231 -8.23 -11.21 -2.32
N ASP A 232 -7.96 -9.94 -2.61
CA ASP A 232 -7.84 -8.87 -1.63
C ASP A 232 -8.31 -7.55 -2.25
N MET A 233 -8.92 -6.69 -1.43
CA MET A 233 -9.57 -5.44 -1.86
C MET A 233 -8.58 -4.34 -2.25
N VAL A 234 -7.28 -4.50 -1.99
CA VAL A 234 -6.22 -3.57 -2.40
C VAL A 234 -5.32 -4.21 -3.45
N GLU A 235 -4.90 -5.46 -3.25
CA GLU A 235 -4.01 -6.20 -4.18
C GLU A 235 -4.62 -6.24 -5.58
N TYR A 236 -5.91 -6.55 -5.69
CA TYR A 236 -6.60 -6.65 -6.98
C TYR A 236 -6.54 -5.37 -7.81
N PHE A 237 -6.67 -4.20 -7.18
CA PHE A 237 -6.61 -2.92 -7.89
C PHE A 237 -5.18 -2.54 -8.21
N GLY A 238 -4.26 -2.67 -7.25
CA GLY A 238 -2.87 -2.30 -7.48
C GLY A 238 -2.22 -3.13 -8.59
N GLU A 239 -2.56 -4.42 -8.75
CA GLU A 239 -2.04 -5.28 -9.84
C GLU A 239 -2.44 -4.76 -11.25
N GLN A 240 -3.38 -3.81 -11.30
CA GLN A 240 -3.92 -3.23 -12.53
C GLN A 240 -3.64 -1.72 -12.64
N LEU A 241 -2.87 -1.16 -11.72
CA LEU A 241 -2.45 0.23 -11.70
C LEU A 241 -0.95 0.34 -11.95
N ASP A 242 -0.55 1.35 -12.72
CA ASP A 242 0.84 1.75 -12.78
C ASP A 242 1.26 2.39 -11.45
N GLY A 243 2.57 2.38 -11.16
CA GLY A 243 3.12 2.96 -9.92
C GLY A 243 3.10 2.03 -8.71
N TYR A 244 2.60 0.79 -8.87
CA TYR A 244 2.60 -0.25 -7.85
C TYR A 244 3.59 -1.38 -8.17
N VAL A 245 4.19 -1.93 -7.11
CA VAL A 245 4.89 -3.23 -7.17
C VAL A 245 4.40 -4.15 -6.07
N PHE A 246 4.49 -5.45 -6.35
CA PHE A 246 4.05 -6.51 -5.46
C PHE A 246 5.23 -7.36 -5.02
N THR A 247 5.15 -7.79 -3.78
CA THR A 247 6.16 -8.59 -3.11
C THR A 247 5.68 -10.03 -2.97
N ARG A 248 6.58 -10.94 -2.59
CA ARG A 248 6.25 -12.34 -2.28
C ARG A 248 6.40 -12.65 -0.81
N PHE A 249 7.38 -12.07 -0.13
CA PHE A 249 7.75 -12.41 1.24
C PHE A 249 7.64 -11.23 2.22
N ALA A 250 7.15 -10.07 1.76
CA ALA A 250 6.97 -8.87 2.55
C ALA A 250 5.74 -8.92 3.51
N TRP A 251 5.66 -9.96 4.33
CA TRP A 251 4.59 -10.16 5.30
C TRP A 251 4.75 -9.25 6.51
N VAL A 252 3.64 -8.64 6.93
CA VAL A 252 3.53 -7.83 8.14
C VAL A 252 2.36 -8.36 8.98
N GLN A 253 2.56 -8.50 10.29
CA GLN A 253 1.49 -8.95 11.17
C GLN A 253 0.37 -7.92 11.21
N SER A 254 -0.86 -8.37 10.99
CA SER A 254 -2.07 -7.54 11.13
C SER A 254 -2.75 -7.82 12.47
N TYR A 255 -3.11 -9.08 12.74
CA TYR A 255 -3.73 -9.47 14.01
C TYR A 255 -3.58 -10.97 14.28
N GLY A 256 -3.05 -11.32 15.46
CA GLY A 256 -2.83 -12.72 15.85
C GLY A 256 -1.92 -13.43 14.84
N SER A 257 -2.38 -14.56 14.29
CA SER A 257 -1.66 -15.28 13.22
C SER A 257 -1.92 -14.76 11.81
N ARG A 258 -2.72 -13.69 11.65
CA ARG A 258 -3.02 -13.11 10.33
C ARG A 258 -1.97 -12.07 9.96
N CYS A 259 -1.31 -12.30 8.84
CA CYS A 259 -0.40 -11.36 8.20
C CYS A 259 -1.02 -10.82 6.92
N VAL A 260 -0.61 -9.62 6.54
CA VAL A 260 -0.91 -8.98 5.27
C VAL A 260 0.38 -8.77 4.50
N LYS A 261 0.27 -8.60 3.18
CA LYS A 261 1.38 -8.30 2.31
C LYS A 261 1.04 -7.04 1.53
N PRO A 262 1.26 -5.85 2.12
CA PRO A 262 0.83 -4.60 1.52
C PRO A 262 1.53 -4.38 0.17
N PRO A 263 0.80 -3.93 -0.86
CA PRO A 263 1.43 -3.51 -2.10
C PRO A 263 2.23 -2.23 -1.87
N VAL A 264 3.26 -2.03 -2.70
CA VAL A 264 4.18 -0.91 -2.56
C VAL A 264 3.93 0.10 -3.67
N ILE A 265 3.54 1.32 -3.29
CA ILE A 265 3.46 2.45 -4.22
C ILE A 265 4.87 3.00 -4.41
N PHE A 266 5.48 2.79 -5.57
CA PHE A 266 6.83 3.29 -5.85
C PHE A 266 6.86 4.57 -6.67
N GLY A 267 5.78 4.89 -7.40
CA GLY A 267 5.74 6.02 -8.33
C GLY A 267 4.33 6.56 -8.55
N ASP A 268 4.24 7.53 -9.47
CA ASP A 268 2.97 8.16 -9.86
C ASP A 268 1.95 7.13 -10.39
N ILE A 269 0.76 7.13 -9.79
CA ILE A 269 -0.28 6.12 -10.05
C ILE A 269 -1.14 6.50 -11.25
N SER A 270 -1.34 5.53 -12.14
CA SER A 270 -2.15 5.65 -13.35
C SER A 270 -2.99 4.40 -13.57
N ARG A 271 -4.15 4.54 -14.24
CA ARG A 271 -5.04 3.42 -14.57
C ARG A 271 -5.05 3.18 -16.09
N PRO A 272 -4.22 2.27 -16.61
CA PRO A 272 -4.07 2.08 -18.06
C PRO A 272 -5.27 1.40 -18.72
N ARG A 273 -6.03 0.59 -17.98
CA ARG A 273 -7.19 -0.16 -18.50
C ARG A 273 -8.35 -0.24 -17.49
N PRO A 274 -9.59 -0.49 -17.96
CA PRO A 274 -10.71 -0.79 -17.05
C PRO A 274 -10.39 -2.02 -16.20
N MET A 275 -10.67 -1.95 -14.90
CA MET A 275 -10.27 -2.99 -13.94
C MET A 275 -11.41 -3.99 -13.63
N THR A 276 -12.61 -3.48 -13.34
CA THR A 276 -13.73 -4.28 -12.81
C THR A 276 -14.93 -4.38 -13.76
N VAL A 277 -14.86 -3.68 -14.89
CA VAL A 277 -16.00 -3.45 -15.80
C VAL A 277 -16.54 -4.76 -16.35
N LYS A 278 -15.68 -5.63 -16.89
CA LYS A 278 -16.11 -6.91 -17.50
C LYS A 278 -16.90 -7.79 -16.53
N TRP A 279 -16.48 -7.86 -15.27
CA TRP A 279 -17.17 -8.65 -14.24
C TRP A 279 -18.52 -8.06 -13.89
N SER A 280 -18.58 -6.73 -13.73
CA SER A 280 -19.82 -6.02 -13.39
C SER A 280 -20.82 -6.06 -14.55
N GLU A 281 -20.37 -5.92 -15.80
CA GLU A 281 -21.19 -6.06 -17.01
C GLU A 281 -21.76 -7.47 -17.14
N TYR A 282 -20.91 -8.49 -16.96
CA TYR A 282 -21.36 -9.87 -16.96
C TYR A 282 -22.41 -10.13 -15.87
N ALA A 283 -22.15 -9.72 -14.63
CA ALA A 283 -23.08 -9.89 -13.52
C ALA A 283 -24.42 -9.18 -13.77
N GLN A 284 -24.39 -7.94 -14.25
CA GLN A 284 -25.60 -7.19 -14.58
C GLN A 284 -26.37 -7.83 -15.75
N SER A 285 -25.69 -8.51 -16.71
CA SER A 285 -26.36 -9.19 -17.83
C SER A 285 -27.21 -10.40 -17.41
N LEU A 286 -27.01 -10.92 -16.20
CA LEU A 286 -27.70 -12.10 -15.68
C LEU A 286 -29.01 -11.78 -14.95
N THR A 287 -29.29 -10.50 -14.67
CA THR A 287 -30.44 -10.09 -13.85
C THR A 287 -31.04 -8.76 -14.32
N GLN A 288 -32.33 -8.57 -14.09
CA GLN A 288 -33.00 -7.28 -14.28
C GLN A 288 -32.88 -6.39 -13.03
N ARG A 289 -32.41 -6.94 -11.89
CA ARG A 289 -32.20 -6.17 -10.67
C ARG A 289 -30.95 -5.30 -10.81
N PRO A 290 -30.88 -4.15 -10.11
CA PRO A 290 -29.68 -3.32 -10.09
C PRO A 290 -28.49 -4.08 -9.51
N MET A 291 -27.36 -4.09 -10.23
CA MET A 291 -26.09 -4.68 -9.80
C MET A 291 -25.12 -3.60 -9.29
N LYS A 292 -24.53 -3.80 -8.10
CA LYS A 292 -23.46 -2.93 -7.60
C LYS A 292 -22.14 -3.24 -8.31
N ALA A 293 -21.51 -2.21 -8.87
CA ALA A 293 -20.11 -2.25 -9.25
C ALA A 293 -19.22 -1.88 -8.05
N MET A 294 -18.26 -2.73 -7.70
CA MET A 294 -17.45 -2.59 -6.49
C MET A 294 -16.07 -2.00 -6.76
N LEU A 295 -15.69 -0.98 -6.00
CA LEU A 295 -14.39 -0.29 -6.06
C LEU A 295 -13.90 0.03 -4.65
N THR A 296 -12.59 -0.04 -4.43
CA THR A 296 -11.93 0.49 -3.22
C THR A 296 -11.57 1.96 -3.44
N GLY A 297 -11.88 2.81 -2.46
CA GLY A 297 -11.63 4.24 -2.52
C GLY A 297 -10.14 4.62 -2.34
N PRO A 298 -9.75 5.88 -2.63
CA PRO A 298 -8.35 6.32 -2.63
C PRO A 298 -7.82 6.93 -1.31
N VAL A 299 -8.54 6.78 -0.18
CA VAL A 299 -8.34 7.54 1.09
C VAL A 299 -6.95 7.35 1.70
#